data_AF-A0A6V7VTQ7-F1
#
_entry.id   AF-A0A6V7VTQ7-F1
#
_cell.length_a   1.000
_cell.length_b   1.000
_cell.length_c   1.000
_cell.angle_alpha   90.00
_cell.angle_beta   90.00
_cell.angle_gamma   90.00
#
_symmetry.space_group_name_H-M   'P 1'
#
loop_
_entity.id
_entity.type
_entity.pdbx_description
1 polymer ?
#
loop_
_entity_poly.entity_id
_entity_poly.type
_entity_poly.pdbx_seq_one_letter_code
_entity_poly.pdbx_strand_id
1 'polypeptide(L)'
;MFIRDPLQVFKERIEQDDQRSTEHFETIQSSNWMNMRFKPPPPDAPEIGWRVEFRPTEVQLTNFENAAYCCFLVLLTRVIVSYRLTFLIRISLVTENMKRATRRNAILTEKFHFRSKMANCQHTPEGKPCTEGQPPAEPEPDYNTTEMTIDEIVNGNSQFSGLAPLIRQFLDGADVDVDTRCTINQYLSFIQKRAKGEIMTTASWMRSFVQNHSDYKHNSYVSDEIIYDLLKKMDSISRGEEHCEKLLGCYKSKTDQRIPQAVRLAEEKLTRELRRHQ
;
A
#
# COMPACT_ATOMS: atom_id res chain seq x y z
N MET A 1 -2.75 22.10 8.09
CA MET A 1 -1.57 21.62 8.84
C MET A 1 -1.26 22.54 10.02
N PHE A 2 -0.93 23.83 9.78
CA PHE A 2 -0.60 24.84 10.81
C PHE A 2 -1.78 25.36 11.67
N ILE A 3 -2.86 24.60 11.78
CA ILE A 3 -3.93 24.84 12.76
C ILE A 3 -3.69 24.04 14.06
N ARG A 4 -2.52 23.39 14.17
CA ARG A 4 -2.13 22.49 15.25
C ARG A 4 -0.89 23.06 15.91
N ASP A 5 -0.82 22.91 17.23
CA ASP A 5 0.34 23.28 18.03
C ASP A 5 1.43 22.20 17.94
N PRO A 6 2.72 22.58 18.08
CA PRO A 6 3.80 21.62 18.18
C PRO A 6 3.70 20.82 19.49
N LEU A 7 3.67 19.48 19.40
CA LEU A 7 3.51 18.60 20.56
C LEU A 7 4.83 18.28 21.28
N GLN A 8 5.95 18.33 20.56
CA GLN A 8 7.28 18.01 21.09
C GLN A 8 8.31 18.96 20.47
N VAL A 9 8.98 19.75 21.31
CA VAL A 9 10.12 20.59 20.93
C VAL A 9 11.17 20.44 22.01
N PHE A 10 12.40 20.10 21.62
CA PHE A 10 13.53 20.03 22.55
C PHE A 10 14.08 21.43 22.82
N LYS A 11 14.48 21.70 24.07
CA LYS A 11 14.96 23.03 24.50
C LYS A 11 16.15 23.50 23.67
N GLU A 12 17.03 22.58 23.31
CA GLU A 12 18.24 22.79 22.52
C GLU A 12 17.94 23.12 21.05
N ARG A 13 16.70 22.91 20.61
CA ARG A 13 16.23 23.03 19.23
C ARG A 13 15.24 24.19 19.04
N ILE A 14 15.07 25.04 20.06
CA ILE A 14 14.20 26.22 19.97
C ILE A 14 14.74 27.20 18.93
N GLU A 15 16.02 27.53 19.01
CA GLU A 15 16.70 28.41 18.05
C GLU A 15 17.37 27.56 16.95
N GLN A 16 17.11 27.88 15.68
CA GLN A 16 17.64 27.16 14.53
C GLN A 16 18.03 28.13 13.40
N ASP A 17 18.86 27.67 12.47
CA ASP A 17 19.12 28.35 11.19
C ASP A 17 18.14 27.83 10.14
N ASP A 18 17.12 28.63 9.82
CA ASP A 18 16.06 28.30 8.88
C ASP A 18 16.55 28.07 7.43
N GLN A 19 17.77 28.50 7.09
CA GLN A 19 18.37 28.23 5.78
C GLN A 19 19.01 26.83 5.70
N ARG A 20 19.18 26.15 6.84
CA ARG A 20 19.87 24.86 6.93
C ARG A 20 19.03 23.77 7.59
N SER A 21 18.03 24.14 8.38
CA SER A 21 17.18 23.23 9.14
C SER A 21 15.72 23.30 8.71
N THR A 22 15.04 22.16 8.73
CA THR A 22 13.60 22.04 8.57
C THR A 22 12.91 21.50 9.82
N GLU A 23 13.61 21.39 10.95
CA GLU A 23 13.09 20.68 12.14
C GLU A 23 11.85 21.36 12.76
N HIS A 24 11.74 22.70 12.74
CA HIS A 24 10.51 23.39 13.13
C HIS A 24 9.33 23.05 12.22
N PHE A 25 9.56 22.98 10.91
CA PHE A 25 8.54 22.52 9.95
C PHE A 25 8.17 21.05 10.20
N GLU A 26 9.17 20.18 10.38
CA GLU A 26 8.97 18.75 10.62
C GLU A 26 8.25 18.48 11.94
N THR A 27 8.42 19.33 12.97
CA THR A 27 7.65 19.22 14.22
C THR A 27 6.14 19.24 13.96
N ILE A 28 5.68 20.10 13.05
CA ILE A 28 4.29 20.18 12.65
C ILE A 28 3.94 19.12 11.60
N GLN A 29 4.75 18.95 10.55
CA GLN A 29 4.45 18.03 9.46
C GLN A 29 4.45 16.56 9.91
N SER A 30 5.44 16.16 10.70
CA SER A 30 5.58 14.77 11.18
C SER A 30 4.46 14.36 12.14
N SER A 31 3.88 15.32 12.86
CA SER A 31 2.76 15.14 13.80
C SER A 31 1.37 15.30 13.15
N ASN A 32 1.29 15.65 11.86
CA ASN A 32 0.08 15.53 11.07
C ASN A 32 0.04 14.15 10.39
N TRP A 33 -0.64 13.20 11.03
CA TRP A 33 -0.79 11.82 10.52
C TRP A 33 -2.06 11.67 9.68
N MET A 34 -1.91 11.84 8.36
CA MET A 34 -2.96 11.63 7.37
C MET A 34 -2.74 10.33 6.59
N ASN A 35 -3.71 9.95 5.75
CA ASN A 35 -3.62 8.78 4.86
C ASN A 35 -2.47 8.87 3.86
N MET A 36 -2.13 10.08 3.42
CA MET A 36 -0.99 10.34 2.56
C MET A 36 -0.20 11.52 3.12
N ARG A 37 1.11 11.51 2.93
CA ARG A 37 1.99 12.60 3.34
C ARG A 37 2.83 13.08 2.17
N PHE A 38 2.75 14.37 1.91
CA PHE A 38 3.61 15.05 0.95
C PHE A 38 4.90 15.47 1.67
N LYS A 39 6.05 14.95 1.22
CA LYS A 39 7.33 15.16 1.89
C LYS A 39 8.22 16.04 1.00
N PRO A 40 8.60 17.24 1.46
CA PRO A 40 9.53 18.08 0.73
C PRO A 40 10.93 17.41 0.63
N PRO A 41 11.75 17.88 -0.32
CA PRO A 41 13.17 17.58 -0.35
C PRO A 41 13.83 17.97 0.98
N PRO A 42 14.68 17.11 1.56
CA PRO A 42 15.48 17.46 2.73
C PRO A 42 16.62 18.41 2.33
N PRO A 43 17.03 19.36 3.19
CA PRO A 43 18.08 20.32 2.89
C PRO A 43 19.49 19.69 2.81
N ASP A 44 19.71 18.58 3.48
CA ASP A 44 21.00 17.89 3.64
C ASP A 44 21.23 16.75 2.64
N ALA A 45 20.24 16.41 1.82
CA ALA A 45 20.30 15.34 0.82
C ALA A 45 19.69 15.80 -0.52
N PRO A 46 20.47 16.55 -1.34
CA PRO A 46 19.97 17.19 -2.58
C PRO A 46 19.54 16.20 -3.67
N GLU A 47 19.98 14.94 -3.58
CA GLU A 47 19.55 13.85 -4.47
C GLU A 47 18.10 13.39 -4.21
N ILE A 48 17.55 13.72 -3.04
CA ILE A 48 16.20 13.33 -2.65
C ILE A 48 15.19 14.40 -3.08
N GLY A 49 14.36 14.07 -4.07
CA GLY A 49 13.29 14.96 -4.55
C GLY A 49 12.03 15.00 -3.68
N TRP A 50 10.97 15.59 -4.23
CA TRP A 50 9.63 15.56 -3.66
C TRP A 50 9.09 14.14 -3.59
N ARG A 51 8.51 13.77 -2.45
CA ARG A 51 8.04 12.41 -2.21
C ARG A 51 6.59 12.41 -1.74
N VAL A 52 5.92 11.30 -2.03
CA VAL A 52 4.59 10.99 -1.51
C VAL A 52 4.69 9.69 -0.72
N GLU A 53 4.24 9.72 0.52
CA GLU A 53 4.17 8.54 1.39
C GLU A 53 2.71 8.07 1.45
N PHE A 54 2.47 6.82 1.03
CA PHE A 54 1.17 6.16 1.10
C PHE A 54 1.10 5.34 2.39
N ARG A 55 0.15 5.68 3.27
CA ARG A 55 0.04 5.18 4.64
C ARG A 55 -1.17 4.30 4.99
N PRO A 56 -2.23 4.11 4.16
CA PRO A 56 -3.42 3.38 4.61
C PRO A 56 -3.30 1.84 4.64
N THR A 57 -2.20 1.26 4.15
CA THR A 57 -2.05 -0.20 4.10
C THR A 57 -1.80 -0.78 5.49
N GLU A 58 -2.69 -1.68 5.92
CA GLU A 58 -2.47 -2.56 7.06
C GLU A 58 -1.31 -3.52 6.78
N VAL A 59 -0.49 -3.80 7.80
CA VAL A 59 0.56 -4.82 7.71
C VAL A 59 -0.05 -6.22 7.60
N GLN A 60 0.55 -7.07 6.79
CA GLN A 60 0.10 -8.45 6.55
C GLN A 60 1.01 -9.46 7.24
N LEU A 61 0.51 -10.69 7.38
CA LEU A 61 1.18 -11.72 8.16
C LEU A 61 2.50 -12.20 7.53
N THR A 62 2.55 -12.30 6.19
CA THR A 62 3.71 -12.85 5.48
C THR A 62 4.44 -11.80 4.64
N ASN A 63 5.74 -12.04 4.41
CA ASN A 63 6.55 -11.21 3.51
C ASN A 63 5.99 -11.21 2.07
N PHE A 64 5.41 -12.33 1.62
CA PHE A 64 4.76 -12.42 0.31
C PHE A 64 3.61 -11.43 0.17
N GLU A 65 2.70 -11.38 1.14
CA GLU A 65 1.55 -10.48 1.11
C GLU A 65 1.99 -9.01 1.13
N ASN A 66 2.91 -8.66 2.03
CA ASN A 66 3.44 -7.30 2.14
C ASN A 66 4.14 -6.87 0.84
N ALA A 67 4.97 -7.76 0.24
CA ALA A 67 5.60 -7.50 -1.05
C ALA A 67 4.57 -7.32 -2.17
N ALA A 68 3.49 -8.12 -2.18
CA ALA A 68 2.43 -7.99 -3.17
C ALA A 68 1.78 -6.60 -3.13
N TYR A 69 1.43 -6.10 -1.94
CA TYR A 69 0.84 -4.77 -1.79
C TYR A 69 1.82 -3.63 -2.13
N CYS A 70 3.09 -3.75 -1.71
CA CYS A 70 4.13 -2.78 -2.07
C CYS A 70 4.34 -2.72 -3.60
N CYS A 71 4.51 -3.87 -4.25
CA CYS A 71 4.67 -3.94 -5.70
C CYS A 71 3.44 -3.41 -6.43
N PHE A 72 2.24 -3.71 -5.96
CA PHE A 72 1.00 -3.19 -6.53
C PHE A 72 0.95 -1.66 -6.49
N LEU A 73 1.26 -1.04 -5.34
CA LEU A 73 1.27 0.42 -5.21
C LEU A 73 2.34 1.06 -6.10
N VAL A 74 3.57 0.53 -6.12
CA VAL A 74 4.64 1.05 -6.98
C VAL A 74 4.25 0.96 -8.45
N LEU A 75 3.74 -0.19 -8.91
CA LEU A 75 3.31 -0.36 -10.29
C LEU A 75 2.12 0.53 -10.63
N LEU A 76 1.15 0.67 -9.72
CA LEU A 76 0.01 1.55 -9.90
C LEU A 76 0.44 3.02 -10.08
N THR A 77 1.40 3.50 -9.28
CA THR A 77 1.93 4.87 -9.47
C THR A 77 2.61 5.04 -10.84
N ARG A 78 3.34 4.04 -11.32
CA ARG A 78 3.94 4.04 -12.67
C ARG A 78 2.88 4.05 -13.76
N VAL A 79 1.81 3.27 -13.62
CA VAL A 79 0.66 3.25 -14.53
C VAL A 79 -0.01 4.63 -14.58
N ILE A 80 -0.30 5.22 -13.42
CA ILE A 80 -0.93 6.56 -13.32
C ILE A 80 -0.11 7.60 -14.08
N VAL A 81 1.21 7.64 -13.85
CA VAL A 81 2.10 8.61 -14.50
C VAL A 81 2.23 8.32 -16.00
N SER A 82 2.49 7.07 -16.37
CA SER A 82 2.78 6.70 -17.77
C SER A 82 1.57 6.89 -18.68
N TYR A 83 0.38 6.57 -18.20
CA TYR A 83 -0.87 6.73 -18.95
C TYR A 83 -1.58 8.05 -18.67
N ARG A 84 -0.99 8.94 -17.84
CA ARG A 84 -1.57 10.24 -17.46
C ARG A 84 -3.01 10.12 -16.93
N LEU A 85 -3.25 9.10 -16.12
CA LEU A 85 -4.57 8.79 -15.58
C LEU A 85 -4.95 9.77 -14.48
N THR A 86 -6.22 10.19 -14.47
CA THR A 86 -6.79 11.00 -13.40
C THR A 86 -7.85 10.22 -12.64
N PHE A 87 -7.64 10.02 -11.34
CA PHE A 87 -8.60 9.40 -10.41
C PHE A 87 -9.21 10.43 -9.43
N LEU A 88 -9.17 11.72 -9.78
CA LEU A 88 -9.73 12.78 -8.94
C LEU A 88 -11.24 12.62 -8.79
N ILE A 89 -11.68 12.64 -7.52
CA ILE A 89 -13.06 12.70 -7.07
C ILE A 89 -13.15 13.73 -5.93
N ARG A 90 -14.36 14.17 -5.57
CA ARG A 90 -14.56 15.10 -4.45
C ARG A 90 -14.02 14.53 -3.13
N ILE A 91 -13.31 15.36 -2.34
CA ILE A 91 -12.71 14.94 -1.07
C ILE A 91 -13.75 14.44 -0.03
N SER A 92 -14.98 14.94 -0.10
CA SER A 92 -16.10 14.44 0.72
C SER A 92 -16.44 12.97 0.41
N LEU A 93 -16.35 12.54 -0.84
CA LEU A 93 -16.55 11.14 -1.25
C LEU A 93 -15.39 10.25 -0.83
N VAL A 94 -14.15 10.75 -0.86
CA VAL A 94 -12.99 10.06 -0.27
C VAL A 94 -13.20 9.86 1.23
N THR A 95 -13.73 10.87 1.92
CA THR A 95 -14.00 10.79 3.37
C THR A 95 -15.09 9.76 3.68
N GLU A 96 -16.15 9.70 2.85
CA GLU A 96 -17.17 8.67 2.96
C GLU A 96 -16.62 7.26 2.69
N ASN A 97 -15.77 7.10 1.67
CA ASN A 97 -15.05 5.85 1.41
C ASN A 97 -14.24 5.39 2.62
N MET A 98 -13.54 6.30 3.31
CA MET A 98 -12.78 5.93 4.52
C MET A 98 -13.70 5.41 5.64
N LYS A 99 -14.91 5.96 5.81
CA LYS A 99 -15.89 5.45 6.79
C LYS A 99 -16.43 4.07 6.41
N ARG A 100 -16.62 3.82 5.11
CA ARG A 100 -17.06 2.50 4.61
C ARG A 100 -15.96 1.46 4.76
N ALA A 101 -14.71 1.83 4.52
CA ALA A 101 -13.55 0.94 4.58
C ALA A 101 -13.34 0.27 5.95
N THR A 102 -13.77 0.92 7.04
CA THR A 102 -13.63 0.37 8.40
C THR A 102 -14.74 -0.60 8.79
N ARG A 103 -15.78 -0.77 7.96
CA ARG A 103 -16.89 -1.68 8.28
C ARG A 103 -16.43 -3.14 8.17
N ARG A 104 -17.00 -3.99 9.04
CA ARG A 104 -16.70 -5.42 9.01
C ARG A 104 -17.08 -6.01 7.66
N ASN A 105 -16.15 -6.72 7.03
CA ASN A 105 -16.32 -7.35 5.72
C ASN A 105 -16.52 -6.38 4.54
N ALA A 106 -16.13 -5.10 4.71
CA ALA A 106 -16.34 -4.06 3.69
C ALA A 106 -15.81 -4.43 2.30
N ILE A 107 -14.72 -5.18 2.21
CA ILE A 107 -14.17 -5.65 0.93
C ILE A 107 -15.20 -6.42 0.08
N LEU A 108 -16.13 -7.15 0.70
CA LEU A 108 -17.16 -7.95 0.01
C LEU A 108 -18.54 -7.31 0.02
N THR A 109 -18.84 -6.46 1.00
CA THR A 109 -20.22 -5.97 1.22
C THR A 109 -20.42 -4.50 0.89
N GLU A 110 -19.35 -3.71 0.87
CA GLU A 110 -19.44 -2.27 0.64
C GLU A 110 -19.11 -1.91 -0.81
N LYS A 111 -19.64 -0.76 -1.23
CA LYS A 111 -19.23 -0.09 -2.46
C LYS A 111 -18.53 1.21 -2.12
N PHE A 112 -17.64 1.64 -3.00
CA PHE A 112 -16.81 2.82 -2.82
C PHE A 112 -17.00 3.75 -4.02
N HIS A 113 -17.06 5.05 -3.75
CA HIS A 113 -17.05 6.07 -4.78
C HIS A 113 -15.72 6.00 -5.53
N PHE A 114 -15.78 5.72 -6.82
CA PHE A 114 -14.62 5.55 -7.68
C PHE A 114 -14.89 6.14 -9.05
N ARG A 115 -13.84 6.63 -9.71
CA ARG A 115 -13.97 7.22 -11.04
C ARG A 115 -13.94 6.14 -12.11
N SER A 116 -15.09 5.89 -12.75
CA SER A 116 -15.26 4.82 -13.75
C SER A 116 -14.64 5.17 -15.10
N LYS A 117 -14.72 6.44 -15.52
CA LYS A 117 -14.12 6.92 -16.78
C LYS A 117 -12.80 7.63 -16.53
N MET A 118 -11.72 7.00 -16.99
CA MET A 118 -10.39 7.58 -16.97
C MET A 118 -10.31 8.74 -17.97
N ALA A 119 -10.05 9.95 -17.48
CA ALA A 119 -9.68 11.06 -18.35
C ALA A 119 -8.17 11.09 -18.52
N ASN A 120 -7.70 11.37 -19.74
CA ASN A 120 -6.30 11.69 -20.00
C ASN A 120 -6.08 13.15 -19.57
N CYS A 121 -5.12 13.41 -18.68
CA CYS A 121 -4.70 14.78 -18.39
C CYS A 121 -4.26 15.47 -19.69
N GLN A 122 -4.92 16.58 -20.04
CA GLN A 122 -4.55 17.41 -21.19
C GLN A 122 -3.27 18.24 -20.95
N HIS A 123 -2.72 18.20 -19.73
CA HIS A 123 -1.56 18.98 -19.32
C HIS A 123 -0.26 18.16 -19.40
N THR A 124 0.77 18.76 -20.00
CA THR A 124 2.12 18.23 -20.13
C THR A 124 2.96 18.57 -18.88
N PRO A 125 3.87 17.68 -18.44
CA PRO A 125 4.91 18.02 -17.45
C PRO A 125 5.87 19.11 -17.96
N GLU A 126 6.00 19.23 -19.28
CA GLU A 126 6.70 20.30 -19.98
C GLU A 126 5.73 21.49 -20.10
N GLY A 127 5.92 22.49 -19.26
CA GLY A 127 4.95 23.55 -18.98
C GLY A 127 4.38 24.24 -20.23
N LYS A 128 3.13 23.90 -20.56
CA LYS A 128 2.22 24.95 -21.03
C LYS A 128 1.82 25.76 -19.79
N PRO A 129 2.03 27.09 -19.79
CA PRO A 129 1.67 27.91 -18.65
C PRO A 129 0.19 27.71 -18.35
N CYS A 130 -0.15 27.62 -17.07
CA CYS A 130 -1.48 27.95 -16.62
C CYS A 130 -1.75 29.38 -17.11
N THR A 131 -2.43 29.54 -18.23
CA THR A 131 -3.18 30.78 -18.43
C THR A 131 -4.25 30.75 -17.37
N GLU A 132 -3.91 31.45 -16.29
CA GLU A 132 -4.77 31.86 -15.18
C GLU A 132 -5.03 30.78 -14.14
N GLY A 133 -4.50 31.03 -12.94
CA GLY A 133 -4.80 30.29 -11.71
C GLY A 133 -6.23 30.53 -11.24
N GLN A 134 -7.21 30.37 -12.13
CA GLN A 134 -8.61 30.28 -11.77
C GLN A 134 -8.96 28.79 -11.60
N PRO A 135 -9.41 28.34 -10.41
CA PRO A 135 -10.11 27.07 -10.33
C PRO A 135 -11.29 27.12 -11.32
N PRO A 136 -11.65 26.00 -11.98
CA PRO A 136 -12.79 25.99 -12.89
C PRO A 136 -14.00 26.66 -12.22
N ALA A 137 -14.58 27.62 -12.93
CA ALA A 137 -15.55 28.58 -12.38
C ALA A 137 -16.81 27.94 -11.80
N GLU A 138 -17.07 26.67 -12.11
CA GLU A 138 -18.08 25.84 -11.46
C GLU A 138 -17.58 24.38 -11.33
N PRO A 139 -17.99 23.64 -10.29
CA PRO A 139 -17.74 22.20 -10.25
C PRO A 139 -18.52 21.55 -11.39
N GLU A 140 -17.83 21.23 -12.49
CA GLU A 140 -18.31 20.33 -13.53
C GLU A 140 -19.06 19.16 -12.87
N PRO A 141 -20.32 18.89 -13.25
CA PRO A 141 -21.06 17.77 -12.70
C PRO A 141 -20.26 16.47 -12.89
N ASP A 142 -19.94 15.81 -11.77
CA ASP A 142 -19.10 14.62 -11.73
C ASP A 142 -19.88 13.39 -12.21
N TYR A 143 -20.15 13.32 -13.53
CA TYR A 143 -20.79 12.18 -14.19
C TYR A 143 -19.88 10.94 -14.30
N ASN A 144 -18.62 11.04 -13.85
CA ASN A 144 -17.62 10.01 -14.02
C ASN A 144 -17.34 9.24 -12.72
N THR A 145 -17.93 9.64 -11.59
CA THR A 145 -17.85 8.91 -10.32
C THR A 145 -19.05 7.99 -10.15
N THR A 146 -18.79 6.72 -9.87
CA THR A 146 -19.81 5.69 -9.61
C THR A 146 -19.46 4.93 -8.33
N GLU A 147 -20.38 4.12 -7.83
CA GLU A 147 -20.11 3.22 -6.70
C GLU A 147 -19.71 1.84 -7.22
N MET A 148 -18.53 1.37 -6.81
CA MET A 148 -17.94 0.10 -7.25
C MET A 148 -17.51 -0.74 -6.05
N THR A 149 -17.64 -2.06 -6.13
CA THR A 149 -17.03 -2.96 -5.13
C THR A 149 -15.51 -2.96 -5.27
N ILE A 150 -14.79 -3.48 -4.27
CA ILE A 150 -13.33 -3.64 -4.39
C ILE A 150 -12.98 -4.63 -5.51
N ASP A 151 -13.79 -5.67 -5.71
CA ASP A 151 -13.66 -6.59 -6.86
C ASP A 151 -13.70 -5.81 -8.18
N GLU A 152 -14.70 -4.97 -8.39
CA GLU A 152 -14.83 -4.19 -9.63
C GLU A 152 -13.71 -3.16 -9.80
N ILE A 153 -13.22 -2.54 -8.72
CA ILE A 153 -12.09 -1.60 -8.79
C ILE A 153 -10.80 -2.34 -9.15
N VAL A 154 -10.53 -3.50 -8.55
CA VAL A 154 -9.28 -4.24 -8.76
C VAL A 154 -9.31 -5.02 -10.07
N ASN A 155 -10.38 -5.77 -10.33
CA ASN A 155 -10.52 -6.71 -11.44
C ASN A 155 -11.21 -6.11 -12.67
N GLY A 156 -11.91 -4.98 -12.51
CA GLY A 156 -12.66 -4.34 -13.57
C GLY A 156 -14.10 -4.84 -13.66
N ASN A 157 -14.87 -4.15 -14.51
CA ASN A 157 -16.22 -4.52 -14.90
C ASN A 157 -16.48 -4.00 -16.33
N SER A 158 -17.76 -3.90 -16.73
CA SER A 158 -18.11 -3.39 -18.07
C SER A 158 -17.78 -1.91 -18.31
N GLN A 159 -17.60 -1.12 -17.24
CA GLN A 159 -17.38 0.33 -17.33
C GLN A 159 -15.93 0.74 -17.04
N PHE A 160 -15.19 -0.06 -16.28
CA PHE A 160 -13.81 0.23 -15.88
C PHE A 160 -12.93 -1.00 -16.08
N SER A 161 -11.76 -0.82 -16.67
CA SER A 161 -10.84 -1.94 -16.99
C SER A 161 -10.30 -2.66 -15.75
N GLY A 162 -10.27 -2.01 -14.57
CA GLY A 162 -9.69 -2.56 -13.35
C GLY A 162 -8.22 -2.18 -13.16
N LEU A 163 -7.80 -1.97 -11.92
CA LEU A 163 -6.42 -1.61 -11.60
C LEU A 163 -5.41 -2.71 -11.94
N ALA A 164 -5.73 -3.98 -11.67
CA ALA A 164 -4.83 -5.09 -11.97
C ALA A 164 -4.66 -5.31 -13.49
N PRO A 165 -5.72 -5.28 -14.32
CA PRO A 165 -5.58 -5.28 -15.77
C PRO A 165 -4.76 -4.12 -16.32
N LEU A 166 -4.92 -2.90 -15.81
CA LEU A 166 -4.10 -1.74 -16.23
C LEU A 166 -2.62 -1.94 -15.92
N ILE A 167 -2.29 -2.51 -14.76
CA ILE A 167 -0.90 -2.87 -14.42
C ILE A 167 -0.37 -3.93 -15.39
N ARG A 168 -1.16 -4.96 -15.74
CA ARG A 168 -0.72 -5.99 -16.70
C ARG A 168 -0.40 -5.38 -18.06
N GLN A 169 -1.27 -4.50 -18.55
CA GLN A 169 -1.08 -3.77 -19.81
C GLN A 169 0.18 -2.91 -19.79
N PHE A 170 0.45 -2.21 -18.68
CA PHE A 170 1.67 -1.44 -18.51
C PHE A 170 2.93 -2.32 -18.58
N LEU A 171 2.87 -3.49 -17.96
CA LEU A 171 3.98 -4.43 -18.00
C LEU A 171 4.19 -5.04 -19.40
N ASP A 172 3.16 -5.13 -20.25
CA ASP A 172 3.29 -5.66 -21.62
C ASP A 172 4.12 -4.73 -22.54
N GLY A 173 4.10 -3.43 -22.26
CA GLY A 173 4.95 -2.45 -22.93
C GLY A 173 6.31 -2.23 -22.25
N ALA A 174 6.57 -2.90 -21.12
CA ALA A 174 7.82 -2.76 -20.37
C ALA A 174 8.76 -3.93 -20.64
N ASP A 175 10.06 -3.65 -20.78
CA ASP A 175 11.08 -4.69 -20.89
C ASP A 175 11.33 -5.32 -19.50
N VAL A 176 10.55 -6.37 -19.19
CA VAL A 176 10.58 -7.09 -17.92
C VAL A 176 10.87 -8.56 -18.20
N ASP A 177 11.87 -9.11 -17.51
CA ASP A 177 12.23 -10.51 -17.67
C ASP A 177 11.08 -11.44 -17.24
N VAL A 178 11.04 -12.64 -17.85
CA VAL A 178 9.98 -13.63 -17.65
C VAL A 178 9.81 -13.97 -16.17
N ASP A 179 10.92 -14.05 -15.46
CA ASP A 179 10.99 -14.48 -14.07
C ASP A 179 10.37 -13.45 -13.12
N THR A 180 10.65 -12.16 -13.33
CA THR A 180 10.02 -11.03 -12.65
C THR A 180 8.55 -10.93 -13.03
N ARG A 181 8.20 -11.10 -14.31
CA ARG A 181 6.81 -11.07 -14.78
C ARG A 181 5.96 -12.15 -14.11
N CYS A 182 6.49 -13.36 -13.97
CA CYS A 182 5.84 -14.45 -13.23
C CYS A 182 5.60 -14.09 -11.76
N THR A 183 6.58 -13.53 -11.06
CA THR A 183 6.42 -13.11 -9.66
C THR A 183 5.36 -12.01 -9.53
N ILE A 184 5.40 -10.98 -10.38
CA ILE A 184 4.40 -9.89 -10.36
C ILE A 184 3.00 -10.45 -10.65
N ASN A 185 2.85 -11.37 -11.60
CA ASN A 185 1.57 -11.99 -11.91
C ASN A 185 0.99 -12.78 -10.73
N GLN A 186 1.84 -13.40 -9.89
CA GLN A 186 1.40 -14.05 -8.66
C GLN A 186 0.90 -13.03 -7.63
N TYR A 187 1.61 -11.91 -7.45
CA TYR A 187 1.16 -10.82 -6.57
C TYR A 187 -0.17 -10.22 -7.03
N LEU A 188 -0.31 -9.95 -8.33
CA LEU A 188 -1.56 -9.46 -8.89
C LEU A 188 -2.67 -10.49 -8.68
N SER A 189 -2.45 -11.77 -9.02
CA SER A 189 -3.45 -12.82 -8.83
C SER A 189 -3.90 -12.92 -7.36
N PHE A 190 -2.98 -12.83 -6.41
CA PHE A 190 -3.30 -12.81 -4.99
C PHE A 190 -4.23 -11.64 -4.61
N ILE A 191 -3.92 -10.42 -5.04
CA ILE A 191 -4.74 -9.22 -4.78
C ILE A 191 -6.11 -9.35 -5.45
N GLN A 192 -6.15 -9.83 -6.70
CA GLN A 192 -7.38 -10.06 -7.47
C GLN A 192 -8.31 -11.07 -6.78
N LYS A 193 -7.76 -12.20 -6.31
CA LYS A 193 -8.51 -13.23 -5.58
C LYS A 193 -9.06 -12.71 -4.26
N ARG A 194 -8.27 -11.91 -3.54
CA ARG A 194 -8.69 -11.31 -2.26
C ARG A 194 -9.78 -10.26 -2.47
N ALA A 195 -9.66 -9.42 -3.50
CA ALA A 195 -10.69 -8.45 -3.88
C ALA A 195 -12.03 -9.11 -4.22
N LYS A 196 -11.99 -10.26 -4.91
CA LYS A 196 -13.17 -11.06 -5.28
C LYS A 196 -13.75 -11.89 -4.12
N GLY A 197 -12.99 -12.08 -3.04
CA GLY A 197 -13.38 -12.91 -1.91
C GLY A 197 -13.11 -14.41 -2.06
N GLU A 198 -12.31 -14.82 -3.05
CA GLU A 198 -11.87 -16.22 -3.21
C GLU A 198 -10.89 -16.63 -2.10
N ILE A 199 -10.12 -15.67 -1.56
CA ILE A 199 -9.29 -15.83 -0.37
C ILE A 199 -9.63 -14.75 0.65
N MET A 200 -9.44 -15.07 1.93
CA MET A 200 -9.77 -14.20 3.05
C MET A 200 -8.77 -13.06 3.18
N THR A 201 -9.24 -11.92 3.70
CA THR A 201 -8.36 -10.94 4.33
C THR A 201 -7.86 -11.49 5.67
N THR A 202 -6.70 -11.01 6.14
CA THR A 202 -6.17 -11.34 7.47
C THR A 202 -7.21 -11.10 8.56
N ALA A 203 -7.94 -9.99 8.50
CA ALA A 203 -9.00 -9.68 9.46
C ALA A 203 -10.17 -10.69 9.43
N SER A 204 -10.60 -11.13 8.25
CA SER A 204 -11.66 -12.16 8.13
C SER A 204 -11.17 -13.52 8.59
N TRP A 205 -9.91 -13.86 8.29
CA TRP A 205 -9.29 -15.10 8.74
C TRP A 205 -9.16 -15.15 10.27
N MET A 206 -8.66 -14.09 10.92
CA MET A 206 -8.56 -14.01 12.38
C MET A 206 -9.92 -14.14 13.05
N ARG A 207 -10.96 -13.46 12.52
CA ARG A 207 -12.33 -13.61 13.02
C ARG A 207 -12.84 -15.04 12.88
N SER A 208 -12.60 -15.67 11.72
CA SER A 208 -12.98 -17.06 11.48
C SER A 208 -12.26 -18.01 12.42
N PHE A 209 -10.97 -17.79 12.68
CA PHE A 209 -10.20 -18.57 13.65
C PHE A 209 -10.83 -18.51 15.03
N VAL A 210 -11.04 -17.30 15.57
CA VAL A 210 -11.65 -17.08 16.90
C VAL A 210 -13.05 -17.69 16.96
N GLN A 211 -13.90 -17.46 15.95
CA GLN A 211 -15.28 -17.96 15.93
C GLN A 211 -15.40 -19.48 15.97
N ASN A 212 -14.40 -20.19 15.43
CA ASN A 212 -14.38 -21.65 15.36
C ASN A 212 -13.49 -22.29 16.45
N HIS A 213 -12.95 -21.51 17.36
CA HIS A 213 -12.15 -22.02 18.47
C HIS A 213 -13.04 -22.74 19.49
N SER A 214 -12.63 -23.91 19.98
CA SER A 214 -13.41 -24.72 20.95
C SER A 214 -13.83 -23.94 22.18
N ASP A 215 -12.92 -23.09 22.67
CA ASP A 215 -13.08 -22.34 23.91
C ASP A 215 -13.86 -21.02 23.71
N TYR A 216 -14.23 -20.66 22.48
CA TYR A 216 -14.95 -19.43 22.21
C TYR A 216 -16.43 -19.56 22.59
N LYS A 217 -16.86 -18.71 23.53
CA LYS A 217 -18.22 -18.75 24.12
C LYS A 217 -19.24 -17.90 23.36
N HIS A 218 -18.94 -17.48 22.14
CA HIS A 218 -19.80 -16.60 21.32
C HIS A 218 -20.23 -15.29 22.02
N ASN A 219 -19.42 -14.80 22.94
CA ASN A 219 -19.71 -13.62 23.78
C ASN A 219 -18.80 -12.42 23.43
N SER A 220 -18.10 -12.46 22.30
CA SER A 220 -17.10 -11.46 21.86
C SER A 220 -15.89 -11.30 22.77
N TYR A 221 -15.74 -12.14 23.79
CA TYR A 221 -14.54 -12.20 24.62
C TYR A 221 -13.56 -13.22 24.02
N VAL A 222 -12.31 -12.80 23.85
CA VAL A 222 -11.21 -13.65 23.35
C VAL A 222 -10.28 -13.90 24.53
N SER A 223 -10.24 -15.13 25.04
CA SER A 223 -9.41 -15.52 26.19
C SER A 223 -7.95 -15.65 25.81
N ASP A 224 -7.07 -15.64 26.82
CA ASP A 224 -5.62 -15.83 26.65
C ASP A 224 -5.28 -17.11 25.88
N GLU A 225 -6.04 -18.20 26.10
CA GLU A 225 -5.87 -19.46 25.36
C GLU A 225 -6.13 -19.27 23.86
N ILE A 226 -7.25 -18.63 23.49
CA ILE A 226 -7.59 -18.37 22.08
C ILE A 226 -6.54 -17.44 21.45
N ILE A 227 -6.06 -16.44 22.21
CA ILE A 227 -5.00 -15.52 21.75
C ILE A 227 -3.70 -16.29 21.52
N TYR A 228 -3.31 -17.14 22.47
CA TYR A 228 -2.10 -17.95 22.36
C TYR A 228 -2.13 -18.83 21.10
N ASP A 229 -3.22 -19.57 20.90
CA ASP A 229 -3.39 -20.45 19.75
C ASP A 229 -3.42 -19.67 18.43
N LEU A 230 -4.08 -18.51 18.39
CA LEU A 230 -4.08 -17.62 17.23
C LEU A 230 -2.65 -17.15 16.90
N LEU A 231 -1.91 -16.67 17.89
CA LEU A 231 -0.55 -16.16 17.69
C LEU A 231 0.43 -17.28 17.28
N LYS A 232 0.29 -18.47 17.87
CA LYS A 232 1.05 -19.66 17.44
C LYS A 232 0.76 -20.00 15.98
N LYS A 233 -0.51 -20.01 15.59
CA LYS A 233 -0.92 -20.26 14.21
C LYS A 233 -0.34 -19.20 13.25
N MET A 234 -0.40 -17.94 13.66
CA MET A 234 0.16 -16.83 12.89
C MET A 234 1.68 -16.95 12.73
N ASP A 235 2.42 -17.28 13.79
CA ASP A 235 3.88 -17.48 13.76
C ASP A 235 4.25 -18.59 12.76
N SER A 236 3.63 -19.78 12.85
CA SER A 236 3.90 -20.89 11.92
C SER A 236 3.58 -20.54 10.46
N ILE A 237 2.50 -19.79 10.20
CA ILE A 237 2.19 -19.30 8.84
C ILE A 237 3.24 -18.28 8.37
N SER A 238 3.62 -17.33 9.24
CA SER A 238 4.60 -16.28 8.89
C SER A 238 5.98 -16.85 8.57
N ARG A 239 6.36 -17.95 9.23
CA ARG A 239 7.60 -18.69 9.01
C ARG A 239 7.54 -19.63 7.81
N GLY A 240 6.36 -19.87 7.25
CA GLY A 240 6.16 -20.84 6.16
C GLY A 240 6.24 -22.31 6.60
N GLU A 241 6.17 -22.56 7.92
CA GLU A 241 6.08 -23.92 8.48
C GLU A 241 4.70 -24.53 8.20
N GLU A 242 3.67 -23.68 8.12
CA GLU A 242 2.32 -24.07 7.72
C GLU A 242 1.78 -23.19 6.60
N HIS A 243 1.19 -23.82 5.57
CA HIS A 243 0.53 -23.09 4.50
C HIS A 243 -0.98 -22.96 4.76
N CYS A 244 -1.50 -21.72 4.70
CA CYS A 244 -2.93 -21.46 4.82
C CYS A 244 -3.53 -21.02 3.47
N GLU A 245 -4.12 -21.97 2.73
CA GLU A 245 -4.71 -21.71 1.41
C GLU A 245 -5.85 -20.69 1.48
N LYS A 246 -6.66 -20.71 2.54
CA LYS A 246 -7.75 -19.73 2.73
C LYS A 246 -7.25 -18.29 2.86
N LEU A 247 -6.03 -18.07 3.35
CA LEU A 247 -5.46 -16.74 3.56
C LEU A 247 -4.58 -16.30 2.38
N LEU A 248 -3.76 -17.22 1.88
CA LEU A 248 -2.68 -16.92 0.92
C LEU A 248 -3.00 -17.40 -0.50
N GLY A 249 -3.94 -18.32 -0.67
CA GLY A 249 -4.12 -19.08 -1.90
C GLY A 249 -2.85 -19.83 -2.31
N CYS A 250 -2.82 -20.32 -3.55
CA CYS A 250 -1.65 -20.99 -4.10
C CYS A 250 -0.68 -19.99 -4.72
N TYR A 251 0.56 -19.95 -4.22
CA TYR A 251 1.67 -19.20 -4.80
C TYR A 251 3.00 -19.94 -4.62
N LYS A 252 3.99 -19.59 -5.44
CA LYS A 252 5.38 -20.05 -5.36
C LYS A 252 6.28 -18.84 -5.16
N SER A 253 6.79 -18.68 -3.94
CA SER A 253 7.80 -17.68 -3.63
C SER A 253 9.18 -18.15 -4.08
N LYS A 254 9.96 -17.23 -4.66
CA LYS A 254 11.41 -17.41 -4.86
C LYS A 254 12.21 -17.06 -3.60
N THR A 255 11.59 -16.35 -2.65
CA THR A 255 12.20 -16.01 -1.37
C THR A 255 12.22 -17.25 -0.49
N ASP A 256 13.40 -17.82 -0.35
CA ASP A 256 13.73 -18.84 0.64
C ASP A 256 14.30 -18.14 1.88
N GLN A 257 13.92 -18.58 3.08
CA GLN A 257 14.53 -18.07 4.33
C GLN A 257 15.99 -18.48 4.47
N ARG A 258 16.44 -19.47 3.69
CA ARG A 258 17.84 -19.87 3.62
C ARG A 258 18.63 -18.85 2.83
N ILE A 259 19.69 -18.32 3.44
CA ILE A 259 20.67 -17.48 2.77
C ILE A 259 21.16 -18.25 1.52
N PRO A 260 21.01 -17.69 0.30
CA PRO A 260 21.49 -18.33 -0.90
C PRO A 260 22.96 -18.70 -0.74
N GLN A 261 23.35 -19.90 -1.18
CA GLN A 261 24.72 -20.40 -0.97
C GLN A 261 25.78 -19.43 -1.49
N ALA A 262 25.50 -18.70 -2.58
CA ALA A 262 26.36 -17.65 -3.11
C ALA A 262 26.55 -16.47 -2.14
N VAL A 263 25.49 -16.02 -1.45
CA VAL A 263 25.54 -14.95 -0.46
C VAL A 263 26.29 -15.42 0.79
N ARG A 264 26.03 -16.64 1.26
CA ARG A 264 26.75 -17.24 2.39
C ARG A 264 28.25 -17.35 2.10
N LEU A 265 28.63 -17.80 0.90
CA LEU A 265 30.03 -17.88 0.48
C LEU A 265 30.68 -16.49 0.37
N ALA A 266 29.94 -15.47 -0.09
CA ALA A 266 30.44 -14.11 -0.17
C ALA A 266 30.67 -13.51 1.23
N GLU A 267 29.75 -13.71 2.18
CA GLU A 267 29.90 -13.29 3.58
C GLU A 267 31.05 -14.03 4.28
N GLU A 268 31.18 -15.34 4.06
CA GLU A 268 32.31 -16.13 4.57
C GLU A 268 33.64 -15.62 4.02
N LYS A 269 33.70 -15.27 2.72
CA LYS A 269 34.90 -14.72 2.09
C LYS A 269 35.25 -13.34 2.68
N LEU A 270 34.26 -12.45 2.81
CA LEU A 270 34.45 -11.12 3.37
C LEU A 270 34.93 -11.19 4.84
N THR A 271 34.36 -12.10 5.63
CA THR A 271 34.75 -12.31 7.03
C THR A 271 36.18 -12.84 7.13
N ARG A 272 36.62 -13.71 6.20
CA ARG A 272 38.01 -14.20 6.15
C ARG A 272 38.99 -13.10 5.75
N GLU A 273 38.61 -12.22 4.83
CA GLU A 273 39.44 -11.07 4.41
C GLU A 273 39.61 -10.06 5.54
N LEU A 274 38.54 -9.71 6.25
CA LEU A 274 38.59 -8.82 7.42
C LEU A 274 39.48 -9.36 8.55
N ARG A 275 39.48 -10.68 8.77
CA ARG A 275 40.35 -11.34 9.76
C ARG A 275 41.83 -11.41 9.36
N ARG A 276 42.17 -11.23 8.08
CA ARG A 276 43.57 -11.19 7.61
C ARG A 276 44.21 -9.82 7.74
N HIS A 277 43.41 -8.79 8.00
CA HIS A 277 43.85 -7.39 8.16
C HIS A 277 43.84 -6.92 9.63
N GLN A 278 43.60 -7.83 10.58
CA GLN A 278 43.82 -7.66 12.02
C GLN A 278 45.04 -8.46 12.44
#